data_AF-A0A257SK52-F1
#
_entry.id   AF-A0A257SK52-F1
#
_cell.length_a   1.000
_cell.length_b   1.000
_cell.length_c   1.000
_cell.angle_alpha   90.00
_cell.angle_beta   90.00
_cell.angle_gamma   90.00
#
_symmetry.space_group_name_H-M   'P 1'
#
loop_
_entity.id
_entity.type
_entity.pdbx_description
1 polymer ?
#
loop_
_entity_poly.entity_id
_entity_poly.type
_entity_poly.pdbx_seq_one_letter_code
_entity_poly.pdbx_strand_id
1 'polypeptide(L)'
;MPKPVRADAPPAAQPEAQPPHRDFLQITDFTRPELERLFALAEEMRTGAYTRKPLAGKSLAMIFMKASTRTRVSFEVGTFQLGGHALFLSPRDVQLGRGEPIADTARVLSRYVNGIMIRTFAHQDAEVLARFA
;
A
#
# COMPACT_ATOMS: atom_id res chain seq x y z
N MET A 1 -44.91 -24.74 36.79
CA MET A 1 -43.54 -24.22 36.56
C MET A 1 -43.32 -24.05 35.06
N PRO A 2 -43.20 -22.82 34.55
CA PRO A 2 -42.93 -22.55 33.14
C PRO A 2 -41.46 -22.84 32.77
N LYS A 3 -41.22 -23.51 31.64
CA LYS A 3 -39.88 -23.76 31.09
C LYS A 3 -39.30 -22.46 30.50
N PRO A 4 -37.99 -22.19 30.62
CA PRO A 4 -37.38 -21.04 29.97
C PRO A 4 -37.28 -21.26 28.46
N VAL A 5 -37.81 -20.32 27.68
CA VAL A 5 -37.66 -20.24 26.22
C VAL A 5 -36.25 -19.73 25.94
N ARG A 6 -35.51 -20.45 25.09
CA ARG A 6 -34.19 -20.02 24.59
C ARG A 6 -34.36 -18.73 23.79
N ALA A 7 -33.58 -17.70 24.13
CA ALA A 7 -33.42 -16.53 23.28
C ALA A 7 -32.50 -16.89 22.11
N ASP A 8 -33.02 -16.79 20.89
CA ASP A 8 -32.21 -16.89 19.68
C ASP A 8 -31.23 -15.71 19.63
N ALA A 9 -29.95 -16.03 19.46
CA ALA A 9 -28.91 -15.04 19.26
C ALA A 9 -29.14 -14.29 17.92
N PRO A 10 -28.92 -12.96 17.87
CA PRO A 10 -29.06 -12.23 16.63
C PRO A 10 -28.05 -12.75 15.58
N PRO A 11 -28.43 -12.80 14.29
CA PRO A 11 -27.53 -13.25 13.24
C PRO A 11 -26.30 -12.35 13.20
N ALA A 12 -25.13 -12.99 13.21
CA ALA A 12 -23.85 -12.31 13.06
C ALA A 12 -23.88 -11.46 11.77
N ALA A 13 -23.54 -10.17 11.92
CA ALA A 13 -23.44 -9.24 10.81
C ALA A 13 -22.50 -9.81 9.74
N GLN A 14 -22.96 -9.79 8.49
CA GLN A 14 -22.15 -10.19 7.34
C GLN A 14 -20.91 -9.27 7.27
N PRO A 15 -19.71 -9.81 6.99
CA PRO A 15 -18.52 -8.98 6.87
C PRO A 15 -18.70 -8.01 5.70
N GLU A 16 -18.63 -6.70 5.98
CA GLU A 16 -18.59 -5.65 4.97
C GLU A 16 -17.47 -5.99 3.97
N ALA A 17 -17.82 -6.01 2.68
CA ALA A 17 -16.87 -6.32 1.61
C ALA A 17 -15.66 -5.38 1.72
N GLN A 18 -14.48 -5.99 1.84
CA GLN A 18 -13.22 -5.25 1.93
C GLN A 18 -13.11 -4.35 0.68
N PRO A 19 -12.91 -3.03 0.83
CA PRO A 19 -12.85 -2.14 -0.32
C PRO A 19 -11.73 -2.64 -1.24
N PRO A 20 -11.93 -2.58 -2.58
CA PRO A 20 -10.96 -3.09 -3.52
C PRO A 20 -9.60 -2.42 -3.30
N HIS A 21 -8.53 -3.20 -3.44
CA HIS A 21 -7.16 -2.69 -3.48
C HIS A 21 -7.11 -1.50 -4.46
N ARG A 22 -6.62 -0.35 -3.99
CA ARG A 22 -6.56 0.88 -4.78
C ARG A 22 -5.10 1.30 -4.96
N ASP A 23 -4.69 1.34 -6.21
CA ASP A 23 -3.37 1.81 -6.64
C ASP A 23 -3.35 3.33 -6.86
N PHE A 24 -2.20 3.95 -6.62
CA PHE A 24 -1.93 5.36 -6.98
C PHE A 24 -1.00 5.37 -8.21
N LEU A 25 -1.58 5.39 -9.42
CA LEU A 25 -0.81 5.40 -10.66
C LEU A 25 -0.76 6.80 -11.28
N GLN A 26 -1.87 7.53 -11.22
CA GLN A 26 -1.98 8.91 -11.71
C GLN A 26 -2.93 9.72 -10.82
N ILE A 27 -2.71 11.04 -10.76
CA ILE A 27 -3.53 11.95 -9.94
C ILE A 27 -5.00 11.94 -10.40
N THR A 28 -5.23 11.71 -11.70
CA THR A 28 -6.55 11.61 -12.33
C THR A 28 -7.35 10.37 -11.91
N ASP A 29 -6.75 9.40 -11.21
CA ASP A 29 -7.47 8.28 -10.60
C ASP A 29 -8.26 8.70 -9.34
N PHE A 30 -8.10 9.95 -8.90
CA PHE A 30 -8.69 10.48 -7.69
C PHE A 30 -9.64 11.64 -7.99
N THR A 31 -10.78 11.61 -7.32
CA THR A 31 -11.72 12.72 -7.30
C THR A 31 -11.16 13.88 -6.48
N ARG A 32 -11.64 15.10 -6.75
CA ARG A 32 -11.28 16.29 -5.96
C ARG A 32 -11.50 16.08 -4.44
N PRO A 33 -12.65 15.57 -3.96
CA PRO A 33 -12.85 15.34 -2.53
C PRO A 33 -11.86 14.34 -1.92
N GLU A 34 -11.39 13.35 -2.69
CA GLU A 34 -10.37 12.41 -2.22
C GLU A 34 -9.01 13.07 -2.05
N LEU A 35 -8.62 13.92 -3.01
CA LEU A 35 -7.38 14.68 -2.94
C LEU A 35 -7.41 15.69 -1.79
N GLU A 36 -8.55 16.35 -1.56
CA GLU A 36 -8.74 17.24 -0.42
C GLU A 36 -8.57 16.51 0.93
N ARG A 37 -9.12 15.29 1.06
CA ARG A 37 -8.89 14.45 2.25
C ARG A 37 -7.43 14.03 2.39
N LEU A 38 -6.76 13.71 1.29
CA LEU A 38 -5.33 13.37 1.30
C LEU A 38 -4.48 14.56 1.79
N PHE A 39 -4.76 15.77 1.32
CA PHE A 39 -4.05 16.97 1.77
C PHE A 39 -4.35 17.33 3.22
N ALA A 40 -5.59 17.18 3.69
CA ALA A 40 -5.94 17.37 5.09
C ALA A 40 -5.17 16.39 5.99
N LEU A 41 -5.08 15.12 5.61
CA LEU A 41 -4.27 14.13 6.33
C LEU A 41 -2.77 14.48 6.33
N ALA A 42 -2.23 14.95 5.21
CA ALA A 42 -0.84 15.39 5.13
C ALA A 42 -0.56 16.59 6.05
N GLU A 43 -1.53 17.50 6.21
CA GLU A 43 -1.47 18.62 7.15
C GLU A 43 -1.44 18.14 8.61
N GLU A 44 -2.30 17.18 8.98
CA GLU A 44 -2.30 16.57 10.32
C GLU A 44 -0.95 15.90 10.64
N MET A 45 -0.36 15.21 9.65
CA MET A 45 0.97 14.61 9.81
C MET A 45 2.06 15.68 9.96
N ARG A 46 2.01 16.76 9.16
CA ARG A 46 2.99 17.84 9.21
C ARG A 46 2.96 18.59 10.54
N THR A 47 1.76 18.82 11.09
CA THR A 47 1.55 19.52 12.37
C THR A 47 1.82 18.65 13.60
N GLY A 48 1.99 17.33 13.40
CA GLY A 48 2.17 16.37 14.50
C GLY A 48 0.86 15.96 15.19
N ALA A 49 -0.29 16.41 14.68
CA ALA A 49 -1.60 15.99 15.16
C ALA A 49 -1.87 14.50 14.89
N TYR A 50 -1.28 13.95 13.83
CA TYR A 50 -1.38 12.52 13.51
C TYR A 50 -0.32 11.69 14.26
N THR A 51 -0.73 10.93 15.26
CA THR A 51 0.18 10.13 16.12
C THR A 51 0.08 8.61 15.91
N ARG A 52 -0.86 8.16 15.07
CA ARG A 52 -1.11 6.74 14.83
C ARG A 52 0.04 6.07 14.07
N LYS A 53 0.19 4.74 14.24
CA LYS A 53 1.15 3.89 13.53
C LYS A 53 0.44 2.87 12.63
N PRO A 54 -0.24 3.30 11.56
CA PRO A 54 -1.07 2.42 10.73
C PRO A 54 -0.28 1.37 9.94
N LEU A 55 1.05 1.52 9.87
CA LEU A 55 1.95 0.59 9.20
C LEU A 55 2.73 -0.29 10.19
N ALA A 56 2.37 -0.29 11.48
CA ALA A 56 2.97 -1.18 12.47
C ALA A 56 2.97 -2.65 11.99
N GLY A 57 4.16 -3.24 11.90
CA GLY A 57 4.36 -4.62 11.44
C GLY A 57 4.17 -4.84 9.94
N LYS A 58 3.96 -3.79 9.15
CA LYS A 58 3.78 -3.86 7.70
C LYS A 58 5.08 -3.59 6.95
N SER A 59 5.22 -4.20 5.79
CA SER A 59 6.37 -4.03 4.89
C SER A 59 5.98 -3.34 3.57
N LEU A 60 6.86 -2.46 3.09
CA LEU A 60 6.76 -1.77 1.79
C LEU A 60 7.95 -2.18 0.92
N ALA A 61 7.72 -2.82 -0.23
CA ALA A 61 8.76 -3.01 -1.24
C ALA A 61 8.92 -1.74 -2.07
N MET A 62 10.14 -1.25 -2.23
CA MET A 62 10.45 -0.07 -3.03
C MET A 62 11.38 -0.42 -4.20
N ILE A 63 10.81 -0.63 -5.39
CA ILE A 63 11.54 -0.98 -6.61
C ILE A 63 12.00 0.28 -7.33
N PHE A 64 13.32 0.45 -7.47
CA PHE A 64 13.90 1.61 -8.15
C PHE A 64 14.70 1.18 -9.39
N MET A 65 14.13 1.33 -10.58
CA MET A 65 14.86 1.19 -11.85
C MET A 65 15.65 2.46 -12.22
N LYS A 66 15.29 3.61 -11.61
CA LYS A 66 15.99 4.89 -11.74
C LYS A 66 16.33 5.45 -10.37
N ALA A 67 17.59 5.79 -10.13
CA ALA A 67 18.01 6.35 -8.84
C ALA A 67 17.25 7.64 -8.48
N SER A 68 16.89 7.79 -7.20
CA SER A 68 16.36 9.05 -6.67
C SER A 68 16.48 9.16 -5.16
N THR A 69 17.25 10.14 -4.69
CA THR A 69 17.46 10.39 -3.27
C THR A 69 16.18 10.83 -2.57
N ARG A 70 15.50 11.86 -3.10
CA ARG A 70 14.31 12.43 -2.44
C ARG A 70 13.20 11.42 -2.29
N THR A 71 12.89 10.69 -3.35
CA THR A 71 11.82 9.69 -3.32
C THR A 71 12.16 8.52 -2.42
N ARG A 72 13.40 8.00 -2.45
CA ARG A 72 13.81 6.93 -1.54
C ARG A 72 13.67 7.37 -0.09
N VAL A 73 14.33 8.47 0.27
CA VAL A 73 14.39 8.95 1.66
C VAL A 73 12.99 9.28 2.18
N SER A 74 12.13 9.93 1.38
CA SER A 74 10.78 10.30 1.83
C SER A 74 9.91 9.07 2.11
N PHE A 75 9.94 8.06 1.24
CA PHE A 75 9.15 6.83 1.44
C PHE A 75 9.71 5.98 2.59
N GLU A 76 11.03 5.85 2.69
CA GLU A 76 11.69 5.08 3.74
C GLU A 76 11.42 5.68 5.12
N VAL A 77 11.63 7.00 5.27
CA VAL A 77 11.37 7.74 6.52
C VAL A 77 9.89 7.75 6.85
N GLY A 78 9.01 8.04 5.87
CA GLY A 78 7.56 8.07 6.10
C GLY A 78 7.01 6.71 6.54
N THR A 79 7.46 5.62 5.91
CA THR A 79 7.07 4.26 6.28
C THR A 79 7.51 3.94 7.71
N PHE A 80 8.76 4.23 8.04
CA PHE A 80 9.30 4.05 9.39
C PHE A 80 8.53 4.87 10.44
N GLN A 81 8.26 6.14 10.15
CA GLN A 81 7.50 7.02 11.04
C GLN A 81 6.06 6.53 11.26
N LEU A 82 5.47 5.81 10.31
CA LEU A 82 4.15 5.18 10.47
C LEU A 82 4.21 3.76 11.08
N GLY A 83 5.39 3.29 11.50
CA GLY A 83 5.62 2.02 12.19
C GLY A 83 5.96 0.83 11.29
N GLY A 84 6.13 1.06 9.98
CA GLY A 84 6.42 0.01 9.01
C GLY A 84 7.92 -0.13 8.71
N HIS A 85 8.22 -1.08 7.83
CA HIS A 85 9.56 -1.32 7.31
C HIS A 85 9.58 -1.20 5.79
N ALA A 86 10.50 -0.42 5.24
CA ALA A 86 10.65 -0.25 3.79
C ALA A 86 11.89 -1.00 3.28
N LEU A 87 11.69 -1.85 2.27
CA LEU A 87 12.73 -2.65 1.62
C LEU A 87 13.15 -1.95 0.32
N PHE A 88 14.37 -1.43 0.28
CA PHE A 88 14.90 -0.85 -0.95
C PHE A 88 15.41 -1.94 -1.89
N LEU A 89 14.86 -1.97 -3.11
CA LEU A 89 15.20 -2.94 -4.15
C LEU A 89 15.78 -2.19 -5.36
N SER A 90 17.10 -2.25 -5.53
CA SER A 90 17.79 -1.60 -6.65
C SER A 90 17.73 -2.47 -7.91
N PRO A 91 18.10 -1.94 -9.10
CA PRO A 91 18.15 -2.72 -10.33
C PRO A 91 19.09 -3.93 -10.25
N ARG A 92 20.06 -3.91 -9.32
CA ARG A 92 21.01 -5.00 -9.09
C ARG A 92 20.42 -6.11 -8.22
N ASP A 93 19.42 -5.77 -7.40
CA ASP A 93 18.81 -6.66 -6.41
C ASP A 93 17.57 -7.37 -6.99
N VAL A 94 16.90 -6.75 -7.97
CA VAL A 94 15.71 -7.32 -8.64
C VAL A 94 16.06 -8.07 -9.92
N GLN A 95 15.34 -9.16 -10.19
CA GLN A 95 15.47 -9.91 -11.44
C GLN A 95 14.74 -9.24 -12.62
N LEU A 96 13.97 -8.18 -12.36
CA LEU A 96 13.34 -7.32 -13.38
C LEU A 96 14.36 -6.82 -14.43
N GLY A 97 15.58 -6.47 -14.01
CA GLY A 97 16.65 -6.04 -14.90
C GLY A 97 17.34 -7.18 -15.66
N ARG A 98 16.99 -8.44 -15.37
CA ARG A 98 17.58 -9.66 -15.93
C ARG A 98 16.58 -10.49 -16.75
N GLY A 99 15.41 -9.93 -17.03
CA GLY A 99 14.40 -10.54 -17.89
C GLY A 99 13.23 -11.22 -17.17
N GLU A 100 13.14 -11.13 -15.84
CA GLU A 100 11.92 -11.57 -15.13
C GLU A 100 10.74 -10.68 -15.56
N PRO A 101 9.60 -11.26 -15.98
CA PRO A 101 8.40 -10.49 -16.28
C PRO A 101 7.91 -9.73 -15.05
N ILE A 102 7.54 -8.46 -15.22
CA ILE A 102 7.01 -7.60 -14.15
C ILE A 102 5.81 -8.25 -13.45
N ALA A 103 4.97 -8.96 -14.21
CA ALA A 103 3.81 -9.68 -13.68
C ALA A 103 4.20 -10.79 -12.68
N ASP A 104 5.32 -11.48 -12.91
CA ASP A 104 5.78 -12.55 -12.03
C ASP A 104 6.37 -11.96 -10.74
N THR A 105 7.19 -10.90 -10.87
CA THR A 105 7.66 -10.14 -9.73
C THR A 105 6.50 -9.59 -8.88
N ALA A 106 5.45 -9.06 -9.51
CA ALA A 106 4.26 -8.54 -8.83
C ALA A 106 3.59 -9.61 -7.95
N ARG A 107 3.25 -10.77 -8.55
CA ARG A 107 2.59 -11.89 -7.86
C ARG A 107 3.41 -12.47 -6.72
N VAL A 108 4.73 -12.46 -6.85
CA VAL A 108 5.63 -12.97 -5.82
C VAL A 108 5.72 -11.97 -4.67
N LEU A 109 5.98 -10.69 -4.96
CA LEU A 109 6.14 -9.68 -3.92
C LEU A 109 4.86 -9.45 -3.12
N SER A 110 3.68 -9.46 -3.74
CA SER A 110 2.41 -9.21 -3.04
C SER A 110 2.05 -10.26 -1.99
N ARG A 111 2.68 -11.44 -2.03
CA ARG A 111 2.55 -12.46 -0.99
C ARG A 111 3.41 -12.20 0.24
N TYR A 112 4.41 -11.32 0.14
CA TYR A 112 5.38 -11.04 1.20
C TYR A 112 5.25 -9.63 1.78
N VAL A 113 4.79 -8.67 0.99
CA VAL A 113 4.70 -7.25 1.41
C VAL A 113 3.28 -6.72 1.40
N ASN A 114 3.05 -5.66 2.17
CA ASN A 114 1.74 -5.00 2.28
C ASN A 114 1.57 -3.84 1.30
N GLY A 115 2.62 -3.47 0.57
CA GLY A 115 2.57 -2.44 -0.45
C GLY A 115 3.81 -2.49 -1.34
N ILE A 116 3.65 -2.02 -2.57
CA ILE A 116 4.73 -1.91 -3.55
C ILE A 116 4.76 -0.48 -4.09
N MET A 117 5.93 0.13 -4.03
CA MET A 117 6.25 1.38 -4.71
C MET A 117 7.22 1.07 -5.84
N ILE A 118 6.94 1.58 -7.04
CA ILE A 118 7.82 1.42 -8.20
C ILE A 118 8.21 2.76 -8.80
N ARG A 119 9.50 2.91 -9.11
CA ARG A 119 10.04 3.98 -9.94
C ARG A 119 10.72 3.37 -11.16
N THR A 120 10.02 3.38 -12.28
CA THR A 120 10.44 2.74 -13.54
C THR A 120 10.53 3.74 -14.70
N PHE A 121 10.76 3.25 -15.91
CA PHE A 121 10.87 4.03 -17.15
C PHE A 121 9.52 4.22 -17.83
N ALA A 122 8.78 3.15 -18.09
CA ALA A 122 7.50 3.20 -18.79
C ALA A 122 6.32 3.23 -17.80
N HIS A 123 5.30 4.04 -18.05
CA HIS A 123 4.09 4.04 -17.21
C HIS A 123 3.41 2.66 -17.22
N GLN A 124 3.41 2.00 -18.37
CA GLN A 124 2.86 0.66 -18.56
C GLN A 124 3.47 -0.38 -17.60
N ASP A 125 4.75 -0.25 -17.24
CA ASP A 125 5.37 -1.15 -16.26
C ASP A 125 4.69 -1.05 -14.89
N ALA A 126 4.33 0.16 -14.46
CA ALA A 126 3.62 0.39 -13.20
C ALA A 126 2.17 -0.11 -13.28
N GLU A 127 1.50 0.06 -14.42
CA GLU A 127 0.14 -0.48 -14.65
C GLU A 127 0.13 -2.01 -14.65
N VAL A 128 1.13 -2.65 -15.26
CA VAL A 128 1.29 -4.11 -15.25
C VAL A 128 1.56 -4.59 -13.83
N LEU A 129 2.45 -3.92 -13.10
CA LEU A 129 2.72 -4.26 -11.70
C LEU A 129 1.43 -4.21 -10.85
N ALA A 130 0.67 -3.12 -10.93
CA ALA A 130 -0.59 -2.95 -10.20
C ALA A 130 -1.64 -4.01 -10.57
N ARG A 131 -1.72 -4.39 -11.85
CA ARG A 131 -2.67 -5.41 -12.32
C ARG A 131 -2.41 -6.80 -11.75
N PHE A 132 -1.15 -7.14 -11.46
CA PHE A 132 -0.73 -8.49 -11.08
C PHE A 132 -0.29 -8.64 -9.62
N ALA A 133 -0.22 -7.53 -8.88
CA ALA A 133 0.05 -7.53 -7.44
C ALA A 133 -1.19 -8.05 -6.66
#